data_AF-A0A832DP91-F1
#
_entry.id   AF-A0A832DP91-F1
#
_cell.length_a   1.000
_cell.length_b   1.000
_cell.length_c   1.000
_cell.angle_alpha   90.00
_cell.angle_beta   90.00
_cell.angle_gamma   90.00
#
_symmetry.space_group_name_H-M   'P 1'
#
loop_
_entity.id
_entity.type
_entity.pdbx_description
1 polymer ?
#
loop_
_entity_poly.entity_id
_entity_poly.type
_entity_poly.pdbx_seq_one_letter_code
_entity_poly.pdbx_strand_id
1 'polypeptide(L)'
;MSGMILIYVVCKDAIEAKNIGKKILKKKLIACVNILDGMKSMYFWPPGGDKIEESSETILLVKTIKEKFSEINEEIHKMHSYELPCIFS
;
A
#
# COMPACT_ATOMS: atom_id res chain seq x y z
N MET A 1 9.33 -10.85 21.77
CA MET A 1 9.66 -11.00 20.34
C MET A 1 8.66 -10.21 19.55
N SER A 2 9.10 -9.35 18.64
CA SER A 2 8.17 -8.68 17.73
C SER A 2 7.60 -9.67 16.74
N GLY A 3 6.27 -9.66 16.55
CA GLY A 3 5.61 -10.44 15.53
C GLY A 3 5.88 -9.87 14.14
N MET A 4 6.16 -10.74 13.18
CA MET A 4 6.13 -10.35 11.76
C MET A 4 4.70 -10.05 11.34
N ILE A 5 4.56 -9.03 10.48
CA ILE A 5 3.30 -8.62 9.87
C ILE A 5 3.47 -8.48 8.36
N LEU A 6 2.36 -8.60 7.64
CA LEU A 6 2.27 -8.34 6.21
C LEU A 6 1.39 -7.12 6.01
N ILE A 7 1.96 -6.01 5.57
CA ILE A 7 1.17 -4.81 5.24
C ILE A 7 0.70 -4.92 3.80
N TYR A 8 -0.61 -4.84 3.61
CA TYR A 8 -1.28 -4.71 2.32
C TYR A 8 -1.43 -3.23 1.97
N VAL A 9 -0.96 -2.86 0.78
CA VAL A 9 -1.03 -1.50 0.26
C VAL A 9 -1.54 -1.54 -1.17
N VAL A 10 -2.49 -0.66 -1.51
CA VAL A 10 -3.00 -0.52 -2.88
C VAL A 10 -2.52 0.79 -3.48
N CYS A 11 -1.73 0.71 -4.55
CA CYS A 11 -1.19 1.85 -5.27
C CYS A 11 -1.91 2.03 -6.62
N LYS A 12 -1.92 3.26 -7.14
CA LYS A 12 -2.58 3.55 -8.44
C LYS A 12 -1.99 2.76 -9.61
N ASP A 13 -0.69 2.46 -9.56
CA ASP A 13 0.05 1.80 -10.64
C ASP A 13 1.38 1.19 -10.14
N ALA A 14 2.02 0.42 -11.02
CA ALA A 14 3.28 -0.25 -10.72
C ALA A 14 4.46 0.72 -10.52
N ILE A 15 4.39 1.94 -11.05
CA ILE A 15 5.45 2.94 -10.89
C ILE A 15 5.41 3.47 -9.46
N GLU A 16 4.22 3.82 -8.96
CA GLU A 16 3.99 4.24 -7.58
C GLU A 16 4.37 3.15 -6.60
N ALA A 17 3.90 1.91 -6.81
CA ALA A 17 4.26 0.76 -5.95
C ALA A 17 5.78 0.55 -5.87
N LYS A 18 6.49 0.63 -7.02
CA LYS A 18 7.96 0.52 -7.07
C LYS A 18 8.64 1.68 -6.34
N ASN A 19 8.15 2.90 -6.48
CA ASN A 19 8.74 4.09 -5.85
C ASN A 19 8.59 4.02 -4.32
N ILE A 20 7.38 3.71 -3.84
CA ILE A 20 7.09 3.51 -2.41
C ILE A 20 7.97 2.38 -1.86
N GLY A 21 7.94 1.20 -2.48
CA GLY A 21 8.72 0.04 -2.05
C GLY A 21 10.22 0.32 -1.96
N LYS A 22 10.80 1.01 -2.96
CA LYS A 22 12.21 1.42 -2.94
C LYS A 22 12.53 2.39 -1.81
N LYS A 23 11.63 3.35 -1.51
CA LYS A 23 11.86 4.33 -0.44
C LYS A 23 11.91 3.65 0.92
N ILE A 24 10.91 2.83 1.25
CA ILE A 24 10.82 2.18 2.56
C ILE A 24 11.91 1.11 2.75
N LEU A 25 12.36 0.46 1.67
CA LEU A 25 13.58 -0.38 1.67
C LEU A 25 14.83 0.44 2.01
N LYS A 26 15.06 1.56 1.32
CA LYS A 26 16.23 2.43 1.56
C LYS A 26 16.27 2.98 2.99
N LYS A 27 15.11 3.24 3.59
CA LYS A 27 14.97 3.65 4.99
C LYS A 27 15.15 2.50 5.99
N LYS A 28 15.37 1.26 5.53
CA LYS A 28 15.50 0.05 6.36
C LYS A 28 14.30 -0.18 7.29
N LEU A 29 13.10 0.17 6.83
CA LEU A 29 11.87 -0.02 7.60
C LEU A 29 11.28 -1.43 7.45
N ILE A 30 11.68 -2.13 6.38
CA ILE A 30 11.09 -3.38 5.94
C ILE A 30 12.18 -4.34 5.49
N ALA A 31 11.87 -5.63 5.46
CA ALA A 31 12.78 -6.65 4.93
C ALA A 31 12.66 -6.80 3.41
N CYS A 32 11.42 -6.85 2.89
CA CYS A 32 11.16 -6.97 1.45
C CYS A 32 9.74 -6.52 1.08
N VAL A 33 9.51 -6.37 -0.22
CA VAL A 33 8.18 -6.16 -0.82
C VAL A 33 7.93 -7.11 -1.98
N ASN A 34 6.66 -7.44 -2.24
CA ASN A 34 6.22 -8.03 -3.50
C ASN A 34 5.24 -7.09 -4.19
N ILE A 35 5.29 -7.03 -5.52
CA ILE A 35 4.46 -6.15 -6.34
C ILE A 35 3.60 -7.03 -7.24
N LEU A 36 2.28 -6.90 -7.11
CA LEU A 36 1.29 -7.60 -7.95
C LEU A 36 0.56 -6.56 -8.78
N ASP A 37 0.97 -6.46 -10.04
CA ASP A 37 0.40 -5.51 -11.00
C ASP A 37 -0.80 -6.10 -11.75
N GLY A 38 -1.65 -5.24 -12.30
CA GLY A 38 -2.84 -5.63 -13.07
C GLY A 38 -4.04 -6.08 -12.22
N MET A 39 -4.11 -5.65 -10.95
CA MET A 39 -5.29 -5.85 -10.13
C MET A 39 -6.44 -4.97 -10.60
N LYS A 40 -7.69 -5.43 -10.41
CA LYS A 40 -8.89 -4.59 -10.48
C LYS A 40 -9.45 -4.38 -9.08
N SER A 41 -9.66 -3.13 -8.70
CA SER A 41 -10.44 -2.76 -7.52
C SER A 41 -11.84 -2.36 -7.93
N MET A 42 -12.83 -2.78 -7.16
CA MET A 42 -14.23 -2.40 -7.34
C MET A 42 -14.75 -1.78 -6.05
N TYR A 43 -15.38 -0.61 -6.13
CA TYR A 43 -15.84 0.13 -4.96
C TYR A 43 -16.99 1.07 -5.31
N PHE A 44 -17.74 1.53 -4.30
CA PHE A 44 -18.75 2.56 -4.48
C PHE A 44 -18.13 3.94 -4.33
N TRP A 45 -18.34 4.81 -5.32
CA TRP A 45 -17.86 6.19 -5.24
C TRP A 45 -18.84 7.19 -5.90
N PRO A 46 -19.09 8.35 -5.27
CA PRO A 46 -18.67 8.73 -3.91
C PRO A 46 -19.33 7.85 -2.83
N PRO A 47 -18.82 7.86 -1.59
CA PRO A 47 -19.36 7.03 -0.51
C PRO A 47 -20.87 7.22 -0.35
N GLY A 48 -21.61 6.11 -0.26
CA GLY A 48 -23.07 6.12 -0.16
C GLY A 48 -23.82 6.26 -1.50
N GLY A 49 -23.12 6.25 -2.65
CA GLY A 49 -23.74 6.09 -3.96
C GLY A 49 -23.99 4.62 -4.34
N ASP A 50 -24.80 4.41 -5.40
CA ASP A 50 -25.17 3.07 -5.89
C ASP A 50 -24.33 2.60 -7.10
N LYS A 51 -23.41 3.44 -7.58
CA LYS A 51 -22.56 3.13 -8.73
C LYS A 51 -21.30 2.42 -8.27
N ILE A 52 -21.08 1.22 -8.82
CA ILE A 52 -19.80 0.51 -8.72
C ILE A 52 -18.85 1.14 -9.74
N GLU A 53 -17.71 1.60 -9.25
CA GLU A 53 -16.56 2.01 -10.06
C GLU A 53 -15.51 0.90 -10.05
N GLU A 54 -14.73 0.84 -11.13
CA GLU A 54 -13.60 -0.07 -11.25
C GLU A 54 -12.32 0.70 -11.58
N SER A 55 -11.21 0.35 -10.92
CA SER A 55 -9.89 0.89 -11.22
C SER A 55 -8.87 -0.23 -11.46
N SER A 56 -7.92 0.01 -12.36
CA SER A 56 -6.72 -0.84 -12.48
C SER A 56 -5.69 -0.34 -11.46
N GLU A 57 -5.19 -1.23 -10.62
CA GLU A 57 -4.31 -0.88 -9.51
C GLU A 57 -3.21 -1.92 -9.31
N THR A 58 -2.28 -1.62 -8.42
CA THR A 58 -1.17 -2.50 -8.07
C THR A 58 -1.14 -2.73 -6.57
N ILE A 59 -1.04 -4.00 -6.16
CA ILE A 59 -0.84 -4.36 -4.76
C ILE A 59 0.66 -4.32 -4.44
N LEU A 60 1.01 -3.66 -3.35
CA LEU A 60 2.32 -3.72 -2.71
C LEU A 60 2.22 -4.47 -1.38
N LEU A 61 2.76 -5.68 -1.35
CA LEU A 61 2.81 -6.53 -0.15
C LEU A 61 4.12 -6.30 0.59
N VAL A 62 4.06 -5.74 1.80
CA VAL A 62 5.24 -5.30 2.56
C VAL A 62 5.46 -6.19 3.77
N LYS A 63 6.66 -6.77 3.92
CA LYS A 63 6.97 -7.69 5.02
C LYS A 63 7.89 -7.01 6.04
N THR A 64 7.42 -6.93 7.29
CA THR A 64 8.11 -6.20 8.36
C THR A 64 7.74 -6.75 9.74
N ILE A 65 8.18 -6.06 10.79
CA ILE A 65 7.85 -6.31 12.20
C ILE A 65 6.84 -5.26 12.70
N LYS A 66 6.03 -5.65 13.69
CA LYS A 66 4.88 -4.85 14.14
C LYS A 66 5.23 -3.42 14.58
N GLU A 67 6.38 -3.20 15.22
CA GLU A 67 6.80 -1.87 15.72
C GLU A 67 7.11 -0.89 14.59
N LYS A 68 7.36 -1.39 13.37
CA LYS A 68 7.62 -0.54 12.20
C LYS A 68 6.35 -0.08 11.49
N PHE A 69 5.18 -0.61 11.84
CA PHE A 69 3.93 -0.29 11.13
C PHE A 69 3.63 1.22 11.09
N SER A 70 3.67 1.91 12.24
CA SER A 70 3.34 3.34 12.30
C SER A 70 4.27 4.18 11.42
N GLU A 71 5.58 3.93 11.52
CA GLU A 71 6.60 4.64 10.72
C GLU A 71 6.44 4.37 9.22
N ILE A 72 6.13 3.12 8.85
CA ILE A 72 5.86 2.76 7.44
C ILE A 72 4.59 3.44 6.94
N ASN A 73 3.51 3.42 7.73
CA ASN A 73 2.23 4.02 7.35
C ASN A 73 2.40 5.52 7.04
N GLU A 74 3.07 6.26 7.92
CA GLU A 74 3.37 7.67 7.71
C GLU A 74 4.22 7.92 6.44
N GLU A 75 5.22 7.08 6.19
CA GLU A 75 6.08 7.22 5.01
C GLU A 75 5.35 6.92 3.70
N ILE A 76 4.45 5.93 3.71
CA ILE A 76 3.61 5.63 2.55
C ILE A 76 2.64 6.79 2.30
N HIS A 77 1.97 7.33 3.33
CA HIS A 77 1.05 8.46 3.17
C HIS A 77 1.70 9.69 2.55
N LYS A 78 2.95 10.02 2.91
CA LYS A 78 3.69 11.15 2.32
C LYS A 78 3.94 11.02 0.82
N MET A 79 3.88 9.81 0.28
CA MET A 79 4.23 9.50 -1.11
C MET A 79 3.03 9.06 -1.95
N HIS A 80 1.95 8.62 -1.31
CA HIS A 80 0.79 8.07 -2.01
C HIS A 80 0.05 9.15 -2.79
N SER A 81 -0.38 8.84 -4.00
CA SER A 81 -1.21 9.74 -4.80
C SER A 81 -2.68 9.81 -4.35
N TYR A 82 -3.12 8.88 -3.51
CA TYR A 82 -4.49 8.84 -3.01
C TYR A 82 -4.55 9.59 -1.69
N GLU A 83 -5.60 10.39 -1.51
CA GLU A 83 -5.85 11.09 -0.25
C GLU A 83 -6.12 10.11 0.91
N LEU A 84 -6.85 9.02 0.61
CA LEU A 84 -7.16 7.95 1.56
C LEU A 84 -6.68 6.60 1.01
N PRO A 85 -5.37 6.30 1.09
CA PRO A 85 -4.83 5.03 0.59
C PRO A 85 -5.26 3.84 1.46
N CYS A 86 -5.46 2.69 0.84
CA CYS A 86 -5.71 1.43 1.55
C CYS A 86 -4.39 0.88 2.09
N ILE A 87 -4.17 0.95 3.41
CA ILE A 87 -2.98 0.47 4.11
C ILE A 87 -3.40 -0.25 5.39
N PHE A 88 -3.12 -1.55 5.52
CA PHE A 88 -3.43 -2.34 6.73
C PHE A 88 -2.50 -3.54 6.88
N SER A 89 -2.39 -4.11 8.09
CA SER A 89 -1.50 -5.25 8.42
C SER A 89 -2.19 -6.39 9.13
#